data_AF-A0A0S8EBH1-F1
#
_entry.id   AF-A0A0S8EBH1-F1
#
_cell.length_a   1.000
_cell.length_b   1.000
_cell.length_c   1.000
_cell.angle_alpha   90.00
_cell.angle_beta   90.00
_cell.angle_gamma   90.00
#
_symmetry.space_group_name_H-M   'P 1'
#
loop_
_entity.id
_entity.type
_entity.pdbx_description
1 polymer ?
#
loop_
_entity_poly.entity_id
_entity_poly.type
_entity_poly.pdbx_seq_one_letter_code
_entity_poly.pdbx_strand_id
1 'polypeptide(L)'
;MIEEKKELSDSEKREASLERLRQLREKLFSKDISTARLAGFNLSWMQEDGLAILKEALFGDYPKTTKKAAAYGLRSMHGRMKKLGAEVLEQGRSHSDRMTREACVKALAIIKGQIPKRTGPKPGKGKIKGIAQRRSAGPRSARRR
;
A
#
# COMPACT_ATOMS: atom_id res chain seq x y z
N MET A 1 -7.45 -37.23 -16.56
CA MET A 1 -7.68 -36.72 -15.19
C MET A 1 -8.07 -35.27 -15.33
N ILE A 2 -9.36 -34.97 -15.20
CA ILE A 2 -9.84 -33.59 -15.22
C ILE A 2 -9.79 -33.14 -13.76
N GLU A 3 -8.89 -32.22 -13.42
CA GLU A 3 -8.90 -31.56 -12.11
C GLU A 3 -10.23 -30.81 -11.98
N GLU A 4 -11.16 -31.39 -11.22
CA GLU A 4 -12.35 -30.69 -10.75
C GLU A 4 -11.89 -29.46 -9.97
N LYS A 5 -12.10 -28.28 -10.54
CA LYS A 5 -12.03 -27.02 -9.81
C LYS A 5 -13.14 -27.07 -8.76
N LYS A 6 -12.78 -27.42 -7.53
CA LYS A 6 -13.67 -27.39 -6.38
C LYS A 6 -14.14 -25.95 -6.18
N GLU A 7 -15.33 -25.62 -6.68
CA GLU A 7 -16.00 -24.36 -6.41
C GLU A 7 -16.22 -24.25 -4.90
N LEU A 8 -15.47 -23.36 -4.26
CA LEU A 8 -15.65 -23.05 -2.85
C LEU A 8 -17.09 -22.59 -2.63
N SER A 9 -17.76 -23.16 -1.63
CA SER A 9 -19.09 -22.75 -1.22
C SER A 9 -19.09 -21.29 -0.76
N ASP A 10 -20.24 -20.63 -0.81
CA ASP A 10 -20.37 -19.23 -0.35
C ASP A 10 -19.94 -19.06 1.12
N SER A 11 -20.09 -20.12 1.94
CA SER A 11 -19.61 -20.15 3.32
C SER A 11 -18.09 -20.16 3.40
N GLU A 12 -17.41 -21.01 2.63
CA GLU A 12 -15.94 -21.09 2.60
C GLU A 12 -15.33 -19.79 2.04
N LYS A 13 -15.95 -19.19 1.03
CA LYS A 13 -15.55 -17.89 0.47
C LYS A 13 -15.67 -16.78 1.53
N ARG A 14 -16.73 -16.80 2.34
CA ARG A 14 -16.94 -15.85 3.44
C ARG A 14 -15.92 -16.05 4.56
N GLU A 15 -15.65 -17.29 4.95
CA GLU A 15 -14.67 -17.62 5.98
C GLU A 15 -13.25 -17.23 5.57
N ALA A 16 -12.85 -17.55 4.33
CA ALA A 16 -11.56 -17.13 3.77
C ALA A 16 -11.42 -15.61 3.73
N SER A 17 -12.50 -14.89 3.46
CA SER A 17 -12.53 -13.42 3.49
C SER A 17 -12.33 -12.87 4.90
N LEU A 18 -12.97 -13.47 5.90
CA LEU A 18 -12.81 -13.11 7.31
C LEU A 18 -11.40 -13.40 7.83
N GLU A 19 -10.83 -14.56 7.46
CA GLU A 19 -9.46 -14.90 7.83
C GLU A 19 -8.46 -13.90 7.21
N ARG A 20 -8.67 -13.55 5.94
CA ARG A 20 -7.87 -12.54 5.25
C ARG A 20 -7.96 -11.17 5.95
N LEU A 21 -9.15 -10.76 6.40
CA LEU A 21 -9.32 -9.52 7.19
C LEU A 21 -8.52 -9.57 8.48
N ARG A 22 -8.56 -10.70 9.22
CA ARG A 22 -7.79 -10.88 10.46
C ARG A 22 -6.29 -10.75 10.22
N GLN A 23 -5.77 -11.43 9.19
CA GLN A 23 -4.34 -11.35 8.84
C GLN A 23 -3.92 -9.94 8.42
N LEU A 24 -4.75 -9.23 7.65
CA LEU A 24 -4.47 -7.86 7.25
C LEU A 24 -4.52 -6.90 8.43
N ARG A 25 -5.45 -7.10 9.36
CA ARG A 25 -5.53 -6.31 10.59
C ARG A 25 -4.26 -6.47 11.42
N GLU A 26 -3.80 -7.70 11.64
CA GLU A 26 -2.57 -7.96 12.39
C GLU A 26 -1.36 -7.27 11.72
N LYS A 27 -1.24 -7.39 10.40
CA LYS A 27 -0.18 -6.73 9.61
C LYS A 27 -0.26 -5.20 9.66
N LEU A 28 -1.47 -4.62 9.75
CA LEU A 28 -1.68 -3.18 9.88
C LEU A 28 -1.13 -2.63 11.21
N PHE A 29 -1.21 -3.43 12.27
CA PHE A 29 -0.69 -3.09 13.61
C PHE A 29 0.77 -3.49 13.83
N SER A 30 1.42 -4.03 12.80
CA SER A 30 2.86 -4.31 12.85
C SER A 30 3.70 -3.04 13.04
N LYS A 31 4.87 -3.22 13.65
CA LYS A 31 5.86 -2.15 13.82
C LYS A 31 6.49 -1.73 12.49
N ASP A 32 6.48 -2.62 11.48
CA ASP A 32 7.02 -2.32 10.15
C ASP A 32 6.05 -1.47 9.31
N ILE A 33 6.51 -0.28 8.89
CA ILE A 33 5.68 0.66 8.15
C ILE A 33 5.37 0.19 6.72
N SER A 34 6.24 -0.62 6.10
CA SER A 34 6.05 -1.11 4.74
C SER A 34 4.96 -2.18 4.72
N THR A 35 5.05 -3.14 5.65
CA THR A 35 4.03 -4.16 5.89
C THR A 35 2.70 -3.53 6.27
N ALA A 36 2.70 -2.56 7.20
CA ALA A 36 1.48 -1.87 7.61
C ALA A 36 0.84 -1.11 6.44
N ARG A 37 1.62 -0.41 5.62
CA ARG A 37 1.10 0.29 4.44
C ARG A 37 0.55 -0.66 3.38
N LEU A 38 1.22 -1.77 3.12
CA LEU A 38 0.74 -2.80 2.20
C LEU A 38 -0.56 -3.41 2.70
N ALA A 39 -0.66 -3.69 4.00
CA ALA A 39 -1.89 -4.15 4.62
C ALA A 39 -3.00 -3.10 4.49
N GLY A 40 -2.70 -1.82 4.75
CA GLY A 40 -3.64 -0.71 4.56
C GLY A 40 -4.12 -0.56 3.12
N PHE A 41 -3.23 -0.76 2.13
CA PHE A 41 -3.60 -0.79 0.72
C PHE A 41 -4.53 -1.97 0.41
N ASN A 42 -4.21 -3.17 0.87
CA ASN A 42 -5.03 -4.35 0.65
C ASN A 42 -6.42 -4.20 1.29
N LEU A 43 -6.50 -3.61 2.49
CA LEU A 43 -7.77 -3.29 3.14
C LEU A 43 -8.62 -2.31 2.32
N SER A 44 -8.01 -1.41 1.53
CA SER A 44 -8.78 -0.50 0.67
C SER A 44 -9.57 -1.19 -0.45
N TRP A 45 -9.26 -2.45 -0.75
CA TRP A 45 -10.04 -3.28 -1.69
C TRP A 45 -11.22 -3.99 -1.01
N MET A 46 -11.24 -4.05 0.33
CA MET A 46 -12.24 -4.78 1.12
C MET A 46 -13.46 -3.93 1.50
N GLN A 47 -13.74 -2.88 0.71
CA GLN A 47 -14.91 -2.01 0.81
C GLN A 47 -15.26 -1.59 2.25
N GLU A 48 -16.51 -1.81 2.71
CA GLU A 48 -16.98 -1.38 4.03
C GLU A 48 -16.18 -1.98 5.19
N ASP A 49 -15.84 -3.28 5.13
CA ASP A 49 -15.06 -3.96 6.17
C ASP A 49 -13.66 -3.35 6.30
N GLY A 50 -13.03 -3.10 5.14
CA GLY A 50 -11.74 -2.43 5.07
C GLY A 50 -11.79 -1.00 5.61
N LEU A 51 -12.85 -0.26 5.27
CA LEU A 51 -13.06 1.11 5.76
C LEU A 51 -13.19 1.14 7.29
N ALA A 52 -13.96 0.22 7.87
CA ALA A 52 -14.16 0.13 9.31
C ALA A 52 -12.83 -0.08 10.05
N ILE A 53 -12.02 -1.04 9.60
CA ILE A 53 -10.70 -1.33 10.21
C ILE A 53 -9.76 -0.13 10.07
N LEU A 54 -9.71 0.51 8.90
CA LEU A 54 -8.84 1.67 8.68
C LEU A 54 -9.28 2.88 9.51
N LYS A 55 -10.59 3.09 9.67
CA LYS A 55 -11.14 4.14 10.53
C LYS A 55 -10.78 3.91 12.00
N GLU A 56 -10.95 2.68 12.49
CA GLU A 56 -10.54 2.29 13.85
C GLU A 56 -9.03 2.53 14.04
N ALA A 57 -8.20 2.06 13.10
CA ALA A 57 -6.75 2.21 13.16
C ALA A 57 -6.26 3.68 13.11
N LEU A 58 -7.03 4.56 12.46
CA LEU A 58 -6.70 5.98 12.31
C LEU A 58 -7.04 6.80 13.57
N PHE A 59 -8.19 6.53 14.18
CA PHE A 59 -8.69 7.28 15.34
C PHE A 59 -8.41 6.63 16.69
N GLY A 60 -8.06 5.34 16.70
CA GLY A 60 -7.67 4.63 17.90
C GLY A 60 -6.32 5.07 18.45
N ASP A 61 -6.02 4.61 19.66
CA ASP A 61 -4.73 4.84 20.32
C ASP A 61 -3.67 3.87 19.79
N TYR A 62 -3.20 4.16 18.59
CA TYR A 62 -2.22 3.34 17.88
C TYR A 62 -0.97 4.14 17.52
N PRO A 63 0.17 3.47 17.33
CA PRO A 63 1.41 4.14 16.98
C PRO A 63 1.30 4.89 15.64
N LYS A 64 2.18 5.87 15.47
CA LYS A 64 2.26 6.71 14.26
C LYS A 64 2.35 5.91 12.95
N THR A 65 2.95 4.71 12.98
CA THR A 65 3.10 3.82 11.82
C THR A 65 1.74 3.34 11.33
N THR A 66 0.94 2.79 12.23
CA THR A 66 -0.43 2.34 11.99
C THR A 66 -1.31 3.49 11.50
N LYS A 67 -1.29 4.65 12.17
CA LYS A 67 -2.09 5.82 11.75
C LYS A 67 -1.73 6.29 10.33
N LYS A 68 -0.44 6.31 9.98
CA LYS A 68 0.03 6.64 8.62
C LYS A 68 -0.37 5.59 7.59
N ALA A 69 -0.33 4.31 7.95
CA ALA A 69 -0.77 3.21 7.11
C ALA A 69 -2.29 3.23 6.87
N ALA A 70 -3.07 3.53 7.92
CA ALA A 70 -4.51 3.69 7.85
C ALA A 70 -4.89 4.84 6.91
N ALA A 71 -4.28 6.01 7.09
CA ALA A 71 -4.46 7.15 6.17
C ALA A 71 -4.05 6.83 4.73
N TYR A 72 -3.02 5.99 4.53
CA TYR A 72 -2.61 5.49 3.21
C TYR A 72 -3.67 4.56 2.59
N GLY A 73 -4.28 3.68 3.38
CA GLY A 73 -5.39 2.83 2.93
C GLY A 73 -6.61 3.66 2.54
N LEU A 74 -7.03 4.59 3.39
CA LEU A 74 -8.20 5.45 3.17
C LEU A 74 -8.10 6.27 1.87
N ARG A 75 -6.92 6.83 1.57
CA ARG A 75 -6.72 7.54 0.28
C ARG A 75 -6.68 6.63 -0.95
N SER A 76 -6.46 5.34 -0.75
CA SER A 76 -6.34 4.34 -1.82
C SER A 76 -7.68 3.66 -2.12
N MET A 77 -8.72 3.96 -1.32
CA MET A 77 -10.10 3.56 -1.59
C MET A 77 -10.53 3.97 -3.01
N HIS A 78 -11.27 3.07 -3.64
CA HIS A 78 -11.71 3.22 -5.02
C HIS A 78 -13.24 3.15 -5.14
N GLY A 79 -13.76 3.53 -6.32
CA GLY A 79 -15.20 3.50 -6.61
C GLY A 79 -16.02 4.33 -5.61
N ARG A 80 -17.13 3.75 -5.13
CA ARG A 80 -18.04 4.38 -4.16
C ARG A 80 -17.35 4.69 -2.82
N MET A 81 -16.39 3.86 -2.41
CA MET A 81 -15.68 4.01 -1.13
C MET A 81 -14.68 5.15 -1.13
N LYS A 82 -14.30 5.69 -2.30
CA LYS A 82 -13.40 6.84 -2.38
C LYS A 82 -13.97 8.07 -1.67
N LYS A 83 -15.28 8.30 -1.78
CA LYS A 83 -15.96 9.43 -1.13
C LYS A 83 -15.94 9.26 0.38
N LEU A 84 -16.33 8.09 0.86
CA LEU A 84 -16.32 7.75 2.29
C LEU A 84 -14.92 7.82 2.90
N GLY A 85 -13.91 7.31 2.19
CA GLY A 85 -12.51 7.42 2.61
C GLY A 85 -12.05 8.88 2.72
N ALA A 86 -12.45 9.75 1.78
CA ALA A 86 -12.16 11.18 1.85
C ALA A 86 -12.89 11.86 3.02
N GLU A 87 -14.16 11.54 3.26
CA GLU A 87 -14.93 12.08 4.39
C GLU A 87 -14.30 11.72 5.74
N VAL A 88 -13.85 10.47 5.92
CA VAL A 88 -13.12 10.03 7.11
C VAL A 88 -11.83 10.84 7.30
N LEU A 89 -11.09 11.09 6.22
CA LEU A 89 -9.87 11.91 6.26
C LEU A 89 -10.19 13.39 6.58
N GLU A 90 -11.32 13.92 6.11
CA GLU A 90 -11.77 15.27 6.45
C GLU A 90 -12.14 15.40 7.93
N GLN A 91 -12.82 14.40 8.51
CA GLN A 91 -13.04 14.31 9.97
C GLN A 91 -11.70 14.30 10.72
N GLY A 92 -10.72 13.53 10.21
CA GLY A 92 -9.40 13.44 10.81
C GLY A 92 -8.57 14.73 10.76
N ARG A 93 -8.89 15.68 9.89
CA ARG A 93 -8.25 17.00 9.85
C ARG A 93 -8.56 17.85 11.09
N SER A 94 -9.71 17.64 11.71
CA SER A 94 -10.12 18.37 12.92
C SER A 94 -9.83 17.60 14.22
N HIS A 95 -9.16 16.44 14.13
CA HIS A 95 -8.88 15.60 15.29
C HIS A 95 -7.87 16.25 16.24
N SER A 96 -7.99 16.00 17.55
CA SER A 96 -7.10 16.53 18.60
C SER A 96 -5.67 16.02 18.46
N ASP A 97 -5.50 14.73 18.16
CA ASP A 97 -4.19 14.12 17.90
C ASP A 97 -3.51 14.74 16.67
N ARG A 98 -2.37 15.38 16.91
CA ARG A 98 -1.50 15.96 15.89
C ARG A 98 -1.09 14.93 14.83
N MET A 99 -0.80 13.68 15.21
CA MET A 99 -0.32 12.66 14.28
C MET A 99 -1.40 12.24 13.29
N THR A 100 -2.61 11.99 13.79
CA THR A 100 -3.78 11.72 12.95
C THR A 100 -4.08 12.90 12.03
N ARG A 101 -4.05 14.12 12.57
CA ARG A 101 -4.26 15.35 11.79
C ARG A 101 -3.28 15.48 10.62
N GLU A 102 -1.99 15.37 10.89
CA GLU A 102 -0.94 15.48 9.86
C GLU A 102 -1.06 14.39 8.79
N ALA A 103 -1.38 13.15 9.19
CA ALA A 103 -1.57 12.04 8.26
C ALA A 103 -2.78 12.29 7.33
N CYS A 104 -3.89 12.77 7.89
CA CYS A 104 -5.10 13.10 7.16
C CYS A 104 -4.91 14.26 6.18
N VAL A 105 -4.26 15.35 6.61
CA VAL A 105 -3.95 16.50 5.74
C VAL A 105 -3.10 16.07 4.55
N LYS A 106 -2.04 15.27 4.78
CA LYS A 106 -1.19 14.75 3.72
C LYS A 106 -1.95 13.83 2.76
N ALA A 107 -2.82 12.98 3.28
CA ALA A 107 -3.64 12.09 2.47
C ALA A 107 -4.63 12.87 1.58
N LEU A 108 -5.31 13.87 2.14
CA LEU A 108 -6.24 14.74 1.40
C LEU A 108 -5.55 15.56 0.31
N ALA A 109 -4.37 16.12 0.59
CA ALA A 109 -3.61 16.88 -0.40
C ALA A 109 -3.24 16.03 -1.63
N ILE A 110 -2.98 14.73 -1.44
CA ILE A 110 -2.73 13.79 -2.53
C ILE A 110 -4.02 13.44 -3.30
N ILE A 111 -5.16 13.29 -2.60
CA ILE A 111 -6.46 13.04 -3.25
C ILE A 111 -6.89 14.25 -4.10
N LYS A 112 -6.68 15.47 -3.59
CA LYS A 112 -7.01 16.74 -4.26
C LYS A 112 -6.02 17.12 -5.38
N GLY A 113 -5.02 16.27 -5.65
CA GLY A 113 -4.02 16.49 -6.70
C GLY A 113 -3.02 17.61 -6.40
N GLN A 114 -3.02 18.17 -5.18
CA GLN A 114 -2.10 19.23 -4.75
C GLN A 114 -0.68 18.71 -4.53
N ILE A 115 -0.55 17.42 -4.24
CA ILE A 115 0.73 16.71 -4.21
C ILE A 115 0.70 15.71 -5.35
N PRO A 116 1.61 15.79 -6.34
CA PRO A 116 1.67 14.78 -7.38
C PRO A 116 1.87 13.43 -6.70
N LYS A 117 0.98 12.47 -7.00
CA LYS A 117 1.29 11.06 -6.75
C LYS A 117 2.61 10.85 -7.45
N ARG A 118 3.69 10.57 -6.71
CA ARG A 118 4.94 10.08 -7.31
C ARG A 118 4.54 8.81 -8.06
N THR A 119 4.23 8.96 -9.34
CA THR A 119 4.31 7.89 -10.30
C THR A 119 5.74 7.42 -10.16
N GLY A 120 5.92 6.22 -9.60
CA GLY A 120 7.20 5.53 -9.76
C GLY A 120 7.57 5.55 -11.25
N PRO A 121 8.85 5.39 -11.60
CA PRO A 121 9.22 5.26 -13.00
C PRO A 121 8.27 4.24 -13.62
N LYS A 122 7.53 4.65 -14.65
CA LYS A 122 6.78 3.72 -15.50
C LYS A 122 7.72 2.56 -15.76
N PRO A 123 7.30 1.28 -15.72
CA PRO A 123 8.11 0.22 -16.29
C PRO A 123 8.25 0.58 -17.77
N GLY A 124 9.30 1.33 -18.09
CA GLY A 124 9.67 1.62 -19.45
C GLY A 124 9.87 0.26 -20.06
N LYS A 125 9.19 0.01 -21.18
CA LYS A 125 9.71 -0.90 -22.19
C LYS A 125 11.15 -0.45 -22.46
N GLY A 126 12.09 -1.00 -21.69
CA GLY A 126 13.51 -0.83 -21.91
C GLY A 126 13.80 -1.55 -23.20
N LYS A 127 13.72 -0.83 -24.33
CA LYS A 127 14.51 -1.21 -25.50
C LYS A 127 15.95 -1.18 -25.02
N ILE A 128 16.50 -2.36 -24.76
CA ILE A 128 17.93 -2.57 -24.55
C ILE A 128 18.61 -2.03 -25.82
N LYS A 129 19.12 -0.81 -25.76
CA LYS A 129 19.99 -0.22 -26.78
C LYS A 129 21.37 -0.07 -26.15
N GLY A 130 22.31 -0.85 -26.66
CA GLY A 130 23.74 -0.54 -26.59
C GLY A 130 24.49 -1.11 -25.38
N ILE A 131 24.79 -2.41 -25.40
CA ILE A 131 26.00 -2.91 -24.74
C ILE A 131 27.17 -2.55 -25.66
N ALA A 132 27.63 -1.30 -25.62
CA ALA A 132 28.98 -0.96 -26.04
C ALA A 132 29.92 -1.29 -24.87
N GLN A 133 30.10 -2.59 -24.61
CA GLN A 133 31.20 -3.06 -23.76
C GLN A 133 32.50 -2.75 -24.49
N ARG A 134 33.11 -1.62 -24.14
CA ARG A 134 34.55 -1.42 -24.25
C ARG A 134 35.21 -2.54 -23.46
N ARG A 135 35.61 -3.60 -24.16
CA ARG A 135 36.36 -4.71 -23.57
C ARG A 135 37.79 -4.25 -23.29
N SER A 136 38.16 -4.46 -22.03
CA SER A 136 39.46 -4.92 -21.56
C SER A 136 40.68 -4.01 -21.75
N ALA A 137 40.96 -3.29 -20.67
CA ALA A 137 42.33 -3.04 -20.21
C ALA A 137 43.06 -4.38 -19.99
N GLY A 138 44.30 -4.45 -20.50
CA GLY A 138 45.41 -5.31 -20.03
C GLY A 138 45.34 -6.80 -20.38
N PRO A 139 46.47 -7.36 -20.86
CA PRO A 139 47.31 -8.06 -19.89
C PRO A 139 48.79 -7.68 -19.94
N ARG A 140 49.39 -7.65 -18.75
CA ARG A 140 50.84 -7.73 -18.50
C ARG A 140 51.35 -9.11 -18.92
N SER A 141 52.36 -9.16 -19.80
CA SER A 141 53.39 -10.21 -19.87
C SER A 141 54.49 -9.69 -20.81
N ALA A 142 55.64 -9.24 -20.28
CA ALA A 142 56.81 -10.04 -19.92
C ALA A 142 57.85 -10.18 -21.05
N ARG A 143 59.04 -9.62 -20.76
CA ARG A 143 60.40 -10.10 -21.07
C ARG A 143 61.08 -9.84 -22.43
N ARG A 144 62.34 -9.38 -22.25
CA ARG A 144 63.59 -9.59 -23.05
C ARG A 144 63.66 -8.77 -24.35
N ARG A 145 64.78 -8.15 -24.70
CA ARG A 145 66.18 -8.23 -24.25
C ARG A 145 66.87 -6.91 -24.57
#